data_AF-A0A0A7HIP8-F1
#
_entry.id   AF-A0A0A7HIP8-F1
#
_cell.length_a   1.000
_cell.length_b   1.000
_cell.length_c   1.000
_cell.angle_alpha   90.00
_cell.angle_beta   90.00
_cell.angle_gamma   90.00
#
_symmetry.space_group_name_H-M   'P 1'
#
loop_
_entity.id
_entity.type
_entity.pdbx_description
1 polymer ?
#
loop_
_entity_poly.entity_id
_entity_poly.type
_entity_poly.pdbx_seq_one_letter_code
_entity_poly.pdbx_strand_id
1 'polypeptide(L)'
;MRIVIPPLRERKEDIPLLANSLKIKIATKLGIYVEGISKEAMSCLVSYDWPGNVRELENIIERAVDMLDSDLIIKTYHLPERLADCKSKNYRNYINETNYLKDIVSEVEKHVILECLNKNHWNKNKTANILGISRAGLYKKIEEYNLRH
;
A
#
# COMPACT_ATOMS: atom_id res chain seq x y z
N MET A 1 8.94 -10.36 36.71
CA MET A 1 7.85 -9.90 35.81
C MET A 1 8.46 -9.57 34.46
N ARG A 2 8.11 -10.29 33.38
CA ARG A 2 8.50 -9.89 32.03
C ARG A 2 7.48 -8.88 31.52
N ILE A 3 7.93 -7.66 31.26
CA ILE A 3 7.11 -6.66 30.55
C ILE A 3 7.14 -7.06 29.09
N VAL A 4 6.02 -7.58 28.57
CA VAL A 4 5.86 -7.91 27.16
C VAL A 4 5.37 -6.65 26.47
N ILE A 5 6.23 -6.03 25.67
CA ILE A 5 5.83 -4.89 24.84
C ILE A 5 5.11 -5.45 23.62
N PRO A 6 3.84 -5.07 23.37
CA PRO A 6 3.12 -5.56 22.21
C PRO A 6 3.81 -5.10 20.91
N PRO A 7 3.74 -5.92 19.85
CA PRO A 7 4.24 -5.55 18.53
C PRO A 7 3.47 -4.35 17.98
N LEU A 8 4.12 -3.55 17.14
CA LEU A 8 3.52 -2.31 16.59
C LEU A 8 2.18 -2.54 15.86
N ARG A 9 1.99 -3.71 15.22
CA ARG A 9 0.73 -4.09 14.57
C ARG A 9 -0.48 -4.21 15.52
N GLU A 10 -0.24 -4.45 16.81
CA GLU A 10 -1.29 -4.56 17.85
C GLU A 10 -1.59 -3.20 18.49
N ARG A 11 -0.82 -2.16 18.14
CA ARG A 11 -0.94 -0.78 18.66
C ARG A 11 -0.81 0.24 17.52
N LYS A 12 -1.60 0.05 16.45
CA LYS A 12 -1.54 0.90 15.26
C LYS A 12 -1.84 2.38 15.56
N GLU A 13 -2.58 2.66 16.63
CA GLU A 13 -2.90 4.01 17.12
C GLU A 13 -1.66 4.80 17.59
N ASP A 14 -0.59 4.11 18.01
CA ASP A 14 0.65 4.74 18.45
C ASP A 14 1.54 5.16 17.27
N ILE A 15 1.32 4.60 16.07
CA ILE A 15 2.18 4.79 14.90
C ILE A 15 2.31 6.27 14.53
N PRO A 16 1.24 7.10 14.48
CA PRO A 16 1.37 8.50 14.14
C PRO A 16 2.23 9.28 15.13
N LEU A 17 2.11 8.99 16.44
CA LEU A 17 2.90 9.65 17.47
C LEU A 17 4.37 9.22 17.41
N LEU A 18 4.62 7.92 17.23
CA LEU A 18 5.95 7.35 17.08
C LEU A 18 6.64 7.85 15.81
N ALA A 19 5.95 7.87 14.67
CA ALA A 19 6.51 8.33 13.40
C ALA A 19 6.91 9.81 13.47
N ASN A 20 6.09 10.66 14.12
CA ASN A 20 6.42 12.07 14.29
C ASN A 20 7.62 12.28 15.24
N SER A 21 7.69 11.54 16.35
CA SER A 21 8.81 11.67 17.29
C SER A 21 10.13 11.17 16.66
N LEU A 22 10.08 10.06 15.93
CA LEU A 22 11.22 9.53 15.17
C LEU A 22 11.65 10.52 14.07
N LYS A 23 10.70 11.07 13.31
CA LYS A 23 10.97 12.11 12.29
C LYS A 23 11.77 13.27 12.89
N ILE A 24 11.31 13.83 14.03
CA ILE A 24 12.01 14.94 14.70
C ILE A 24 13.41 14.53 15.13
N LYS A 25 13.54 13.40 15.85
CA LYS A 25 14.82 12.88 16.34
C LYS A 25 15.83 12.69 15.20
N ILE A 26 15.40 12.08 14.10
CA ILE A 26 16.22 11.79 12.93
C ILE A 26 16.59 13.07 12.18
N ALA A 27 15.62 13.94 11.91
CA ALA A 27 15.83 15.22 11.26
C ALA A 27 16.87 16.07 12.00
N THR A 28 16.79 16.14 13.33
CA THR A 28 17.78 16.82 14.18
C THR A 28 19.15 16.18 14.09
N LYS A 29 19.24 14.84 14.11
CA LYS A 29 20.51 14.10 14.00
C LYS A 29 21.21 14.34 12.64
N LEU A 30 20.43 14.44 11.56
CA LEU A 30 20.94 14.62 10.20
C LEU A 30 21.12 16.10 9.80
N GLY A 31 20.63 17.04 10.61
CA GLY A 31 20.66 18.46 10.28
C GLY A 31 19.71 18.85 9.15
N ILE A 32 18.67 18.05 8.90
CA ILE A 32 17.69 18.26 7.82
C ILE A 32 16.41 18.84 8.42
N TYR A 33 15.78 19.80 7.74
CA TYR A 33 14.46 20.29 8.13
C TYR A 33 13.35 19.45 7.48
N VAL A 34 12.45 18.92 8.31
CA VAL A 34 11.29 18.12 7.86
C VAL A 34 10.02 18.67 8.50
N GLU A 35 9.19 19.33 7.70
CA GLU A 35 7.92 19.91 8.12
C GLU A 35 6.98 18.80 8.64
N GLY A 36 6.80 17.72 7.88
CA GLY A 36 5.82 16.71 8.24
C GLY A 36 5.85 15.43 7.42
N ILE A 37 4.86 14.58 7.69
CA ILE A 37 4.55 13.38 6.91
C ILE A 37 3.16 13.64 6.28
N SER A 38 3.02 13.40 4.98
CA SER A 38 1.75 13.58 4.28
C SER A 38 0.69 12.62 4.84
N LYS A 39 -0.59 12.97 4.70
CA LYS A 39 -1.69 12.14 5.20
C LYS A 39 -1.70 10.75 4.55
N GLU A 40 -1.37 10.69 3.26
CA GLU A 40 -1.29 9.46 2.48
C GLU A 40 -0.13 8.60 2.99
N ALA A 41 1.06 9.18 3.15
CA ALA A 41 2.22 8.48 3.69
C ALA A 41 1.95 7.94 5.11
N MET A 42 1.31 8.75 5.97
CA MET A 42 0.90 8.34 7.31
C MET A 42 -0.08 7.16 7.27
N SER A 43 -1.05 7.18 6.36
CA SER A 43 -2.01 6.08 6.20
C SER A 43 -1.31 4.77 5.81
N CYS A 44 -0.26 4.85 4.99
CA CYS A 44 0.55 3.70 4.60
C CYS A 44 1.39 3.16 5.78
N LEU A 45 1.95 4.06 6.60
CA LEU A 45 2.63 3.67 7.84
C LEU A 45 1.67 2.96 8.81
N VAL A 46 0.45 3.46 8.98
CA VAL A 46 -0.54 2.88 9.90
C VAL A 46 -1.04 1.52 9.42
N SER A 47 -1.27 1.37 8.11
CA SER A 47 -1.81 0.12 7.55
C SER A 47 -0.81 -1.05 7.59
N TYR A 48 0.49 -0.79 7.56
CA TYR A 48 1.53 -1.80 7.54
C TYR A 48 1.61 -2.65 8.83
N ASP A 49 2.07 -3.90 8.71
CA ASP A 49 2.10 -4.88 9.80
C ASP A 49 3.39 -4.92 10.61
N TRP A 50 4.41 -4.14 10.22
CA TRP A 50 5.62 -3.90 11.00
C TRP A 50 6.27 -5.16 11.60
N PRO A 51 6.68 -6.17 10.78
CA PRO A 51 7.36 -7.37 11.26
C PRO A 51 8.65 -7.06 12.06
N GLY A 52 9.35 -5.97 11.72
CA GLY A 52 10.49 -5.46 12.47
C GLY A 52 10.15 -4.42 13.55
N ASN A 53 8.86 -4.21 13.83
CA ASN A 53 8.35 -3.34 14.91
C ASN A 53 8.93 -1.91 14.82
N VAL A 54 9.17 -1.26 15.96
CA VAL A 54 9.68 0.14 16.02
C VAL A 54 11.02 0.31 15.31
N ARG A 55 11.91 -0.70 15.31
CA ARG A 55 13.21 -0.59 14.61
C ARG A 55 13.04 -0.45 13.11
N GLU A 56 12.09 -1.19 12.55
CA GLU A 56 11.77 -1.07 11.13
C GLU A 56 11.14 0.28 10.80
N LEU A 57 10.23 0.79 11.64
CA LEU A 57 9.68 2.14 11.50
C LEU A 57 10.78 3.20 11.52
N GLU A 58 11.71 3.13 12.48
CA GLU A 58 12.85 4.06 12.57
C GLU A 58 13.69 4.05 11.29
N ASN A 59 14.08 2.86 10.80
CA ASN A 59 14.86 2.73 9.57
C ASN A 59 14.15 3.29 8.33
N ILE A 60 12.84 3.10 8.24
CA ILE A 60 12.04 3.61 7.11
C ILE A 60 11.97 5.13 7.16
N ILE A 61 11.74 5.72 8.35
CA ILE A 61 11.71 7.17 8.50
C ILE A 61 13.10 7.77 8.24
N GLU A 62 14.19 7.13 8.71
CA GLU A 62 15.57 7.58 8.45
C GLU A 62 15.84 7.67 6.96
N ARG A 63 15.57 6.58 6.23
CA ARG A 63 15.72 6.56 4.77
C ARG A 63 14.82 7.59 4.07
N ALA A 64 13.58 7.77 4.54
CA ALA A 64 12.67 8.74 3.96
C ALA A 64 13.15 10.19 4.15
N VAL A 65 13.77 10.49 5.29
CA VAL A 65 14.37 11.81 5.57
C VAL A 65 15.63 12.02 4.71
N ASP A 66 16.49 11.02 4.58
CA ASP A 66 17.69 11.08 3.71
C ASP A 66 17.35 11.34 2.23
N MET A 67 16.15 10.95 1.77
CA MET A 67 15.67 11.16 0.40
C MET A 67 15.01 12.53 0.17
N LEU A 68 14.88 13.37 1.19
CA LEU A 68 14.29 14.70 1.07
C LEU A 68 15.30 15.66 0.43
N ASP A 69 15.44 15.60 -0.89
CA ASP A 69 16.34 16.49 -1.64
C ASP A 69 15.82 17.93 -1.65
N SER A 70 14.54 18.12 -2.01
CA SER A 70 13.89 19.45 -2.13
C SER A 70 12.52 19.51 -1.46
N ASP A 71 11.98 18.36 -1.07
CA ASP A 71 10.72 18.28 -0.37
C ASP A 71 10.92 18.52 1.13
N LEU A 72 10.01 19.24 1.77
CA LEU A 72 9.99 19.39 3.22
C LEU A 72 9.04 18.39 3.90
N ILE A 73 8.29 17.63 3.10
CA ILE A 73 7.24 16.72 3.56
C ILE A 73 7.52 15.30 3.06
N ILE A 74 7.51 14.33 3.96
CA ILE A 74 7.61 12.91 3.62
C ILE A 74 6.32 12.48 2.93
N LYS A 75 6.41 12.13 1.64
CA LYS A 75 5.31 11.63 0.80
C LYS A 75 5.48 10.13 0.57
N THR A 76 4.48 9.50 -0.05
CA THR A 76 4.44 8.05 -0.28
C THR A 76 5.63 7.52 -1.08
N TYR A 77 6.17 8.30 -2.03
CA TYR A 77 7.32 7.88 -2.84
C TYR A 77 8.67 7.94 -2.10
N HIS A 78 8.72 8.57 -0.92
CA HIS A 78 9.87 8.47 -0.02
C HIS A 78 9.83 7.18 0.83
N LEU A 79 8.69 6.49 0.86
CA LEU A 79 8.53 5.22 1.57
C LEU A 79 8.94 4.06 0.66
N PRO A 80 9.44 2.94 1.23
CA PRO A 80 9.65 1.71 0.48
C PRO A 80 8.38 1.26 -0.24
N GLU A 81 8.53 0.66 -1.43
CA GLU A 81 7.43 0.17 -2.26
C GLU A 81 6.45 -0.72 -1.48
N ARG A 82 6.99 -1.60 -0.62
CA ARG A 82 6.21 -2.46 0.29
C ARG A 82 5.27 -1.73 1.27
N LEU A 83 5.47 -0.42 1.50
CA LEU A 83 4.57 0.46 2.24
C LEU A 83 3.76 1.36 1.30
N ALA A 84 4.37 1.86 0.22
CA ALA A 84 3.70 2.67 -0.80
C ALA A 84 2.52 1.92 -1.47
N ASP A 85 2.57 0.60 -1.39
CA ASP A 85 1.54 -0.36 -1.80
C ASP A 85 0.33 -0.48 -0.84
N CYS A 86 0.14 0.45 0.09
CA CYS A 86 -1.13 0.64 0.82
C CYS A 86 -2.39 0.74 -0.09
N LYS A 87 -2.22 0.93 -1.41
CA LYS A 87 -3.25 0.74 -2.45
C LYS A 87 -3.01 -0.43 -3.41
N SER A 88 -1.82 -1.00 -3.45
CA SER A 88 -1.51 -2.18 -4.26
C SER A 88 -1.78 -3.42 -3.42
N LYS A 89 -2.84 -4.13 -3.80
CA LYS A 89 -3.30 -5.34 -3.16
C LYS A 89 -2.13 -6.33 -3.03
N ASN A 90 -1.63 -6.48 -1.80
CA ASN A 90 -0.63 -7.48 -1.44
C ASN A 90 -1.17 -8.86 -1.82
N TYR A 91 -0.73 -9.39 -2.96
CA TYR A 91 -1.18 -10.68 -3.47
C TYR A 91 -0.82 -11.84 -2.51
N ARG A 92 0.12 -11.57 -1.60
CA ARG A 92 0.46 -12.42 -0.45
C ARG A 92 -0.73 -12.73 0.46
N ASN A 93 -1.75 -11.86 0.53
CA ASN A 93 -2.96 -12.11 1.32
C ASN A 93 -3.92 -13.12 0.66
N TYR A 94 -3.78 -13.43 -0.64
CA TYR A 94 -4.60 -14.46 -1.29
C TYR A 94 -4.08 -15.88 -1.07
N ILE A 95 -2.82 -16.04 -0.63
CA ILE A 95 -2.20 -17.33 -0.34
C ILE A 95 -2.49 -17.66 1.13
N ASN A 96 -3.56 -18.42 1.37
CA ASN A 96 -3.91 -19.02 2.65
C ASN A 96 -4.08 -20.55 2.47
N GLU A 97 -4.10 -21.33 3.54
CA GLU A 97 -4.21 -22.80 3.48
C GLU A 97 -5.54 -23.29 2.86
N THR A 98 -6.49 -22.39 2.61
CA THR A 98 -7.86 -22.69 2.20
C THR A 98 -8.24 -22.24 0.79
N ASN A 99 -7.45 -21.40 0.12
CA ASN A 99 -7.77 -20.90 -1.23
C ASN A 99 -7.13 -21.78 -2.30
N TYR A 100 -7.92 -22.20 -3.28
CA TYR A 100 -7.39 -22.87 -4.46
C TYR A 100 -6.80 -21.85 -5.42
N LEU A 101 -5.79 -22.26 -6.20
CA LEU A 101 -5.17 -21.40 -7.22
C LEU A 101 -6.20 -20.74 -8.16
N LYS A 102 -7.29 -21.46 -8.45
CA LYS A 102 -8.39 -20.97 -9.28
C LYS A 102 -9.04 -19.72 -8.69
N ASP A 103 -9.28 -19.68 -7.38
CA ASP A 103 -9.93 -18.56 -6.70
C ASP A 103 -9.04 -17.32 -6.70
N ILE A 104 -7.73 -17.52 -6.49
CA ILE A 104 -6.72 -16.46 -6.53
C ILE A 104 -6.66 -15.84 -7.93
N VAL A 105 -6.58 -16.67 -8.97
CA VAL A 105 -6.55 -16.20 -10.36
C VAL A 105 -7.82 -15.42 -10.71
N SER A 106 -9.00 -15.91 -10.29
CA SER A 106 -10.26 -15.23 -10.53
C SER A 106 -10.36 -13.87 -9.83
N GLU A 107 -9.92 -13.76 -8.58
CA GLU A 107 -9.92 -12.49 -7.84
C GLU A 107 -8.96 -11.46 -8.44
N VAL A 108 -7.75 -11.89 -8.81
CA VAL A 108 -6.77 -11.03 -9.48
C VAL A 108 -7.30 -10.57 -10.84
N GLU A 109 -7.85 -11.48 -11.63
CA GLU A 109 -8.42 -11.18 -12.94
C GLU A 109 -9.59 -10.19 -12.83
N LYS A 110 -10.52 -10.44 -11.90
CA LYS A 110 -11.63 -9.53 -11.60
C LYS A 110 -11.15 -8.13 -11.27
N HIS A 111 -10.11 -8.02 -10.43
CA HIS A 111 -9.55 -6.73 -10.06
C HIS A 111 -8.94 -5.99 -11.24
N VAL A 112 -8.12 -6.67 -12.05
CA VAL A 112 -7.47 -6.08 -13.23
C VAL A 112 -8.52 -5.56 -14.23
N ILE A 113 -9.58 -6.33 -14.45
CA ILE A 113 -10.69 -5.94 -15.34
C ILE A 113 -11.39 -4.69 -14.80
N LEU A 114 -11.74 -4.66 -13.52
CA LEU A 114 -12.44 -3.53 -12.90
C LEU A 114 -11.59 -2.25 -12.90
N GLU A 115 -10.30 -2.36 -12.59
CA GLU A 115 -9.39 -1.20 -12.61
C GLU A 115 -9.25 -0.65 -14.05
N CYS A 116 -9.11 -1.52 -15.04
CA CYS A 116 -9.01 -1.12 -16.43
C CYS A 116 -10.31 -0.50 -16.96
N LEU A 117 -11.47 -1.02 -16.55
CA LEU A 117 -12.78 -0.43 -16.83
C LEU A 117 -12.90 0.97 -16.24
N ASN A 118 -12.57 1.15 -14.95
CA ASN A 118 -12.65 2.44 -14.27
C ASN A 118 -11.72 3.48 -14.90
N LYS A 119 -10.46 3.12 -15.21
CA LYS A 119 -9.49 4.01 -15.89
C LYS A 119 -9.96 4.46 -17.28
N ASN A 120 -10.77 3.65 -17.95
CA ASN A 120 -11.31 3.94 -19.28
C ASN A 120 -12.77 4.41 -19.25
N HIS A 121 -13.28 4.86 -18.11
CA HIS A 121 -14.67 5.32 -17.94
C HIS A 121 -15.70 4.30 -18.46
N TRP A 122 -15.47 3.02 -18.16
CA TRP A 122 -16.31 1.90 -18.59
C TRP A 122 -16.45 1.73 -20.11
N ASN A 123 -15.51 2.28 -20.90
CA ASN A 123 -15.44 2.03 -22.33
C ASN A 123 -14.96 0.60 -22.60
N LYS A 124 -15.91 -0.32 -22.77
CA LYS A 124 -15.67 -1.76 -22.96
C LYS A 124 -14.81 -2.07 -24.19
N ASN A 125 -14.97 -1.31 -25.28
CA ASN A 125 -14.16 -1.50 -26.50
C ASN A 125 -12.69 -1.18 -26.26
N LYS A 126 -12.42 -0.01 -25.65
CA LYS A 126 -11.06 0.41 -25.33
C LYS A 126 -10.43 -0.50 -24.29
N THR A 127 -11.21 -0.92 -23.29
CA THR A 127 -10.76 -1.83 -22.23
C THR A 127 -10.40 -3.22 -22.76
N ALA A 128 -11.22 -3.81 -23.64
CA ALA A 128 -10.95 -5.11 -24.25
C ALA A 128 -9.64 -5.09 -25.06
N ASN A 129 -9.42 -4.02 -25.83
CA ASN A 129 -8.19 -3.83 -26.60
C ASN A 129 -6.96 -3.69 -25.70
N ILE A 130 -7.05 -2.91 -24.61
CA ILE A 130 -5.93 -2.72 -23.66
C ILE A 130 -5.60 -4.03 -22.93
N LEU A 131 -6.63 -4.80 -22.56
CA LEU A 131 -6.46 -6.10 -21.88
C LEU A 131 -6.06 -7.23 -22.84
N GLY A 132 -6.04 -6.99 -24.16
CA GLY A 132 -5.69 -8.00 -25.15
C GLY A 132 -6.70 -9.15 -25.27
N ILE A 133 -7.95 -8.94 -24.84
CA ILE A 133 -9.00 -9.97 -24.90
C ILE A 133 -10.10 -9.58 -25.88
N SER A 134 -10.83 -10.58 -26.38
CA SER A 134 -11.99 -10.33 -27.23
C SER A 134 -13.08 -9.57 -26.45
N ARG A 135 -13.85 -8.73 -27.16
CA ARG A 135 -15.00 -8.03 -26.55
C ARG A 135 -15.95 -9.01 -25.89
N ALA A 136 -16.32 -10.09 -26.59
CA ALA A 136 -17.18 -11.13 -26.07
C ALA A 136 -16.62 -11.78 -24.79
N GLY A 137 -15.30 -11.99 -24.73
CA GLY A 137 -14.60 -12.47 -23.53
C GLY A 137 -14.69 -11.49 -22.36
N LEU A 138 -14.51 -10.19 -22.62
CA LEU A 138 -14.68 -9.15 -21.60
C LEU A 138 -16.14 -9.09 -21.09
N TYR A 139 -17.14 -9.15 -21.97
CA TYR A 139 -18.56 -9.16 -21.58
C TYR A 139 -18.88 -10.36 -20.67
N LYS A 140 -18.41 -11.55 -21.06
CA LYS A 140 -18.60 -12.77 -20.26
C LYS A 140 -17.99 -12.64 -18.86
N LYS A 141 -16.77 -12.09 -18.76
CA LYS A 141 -16.09 -11.88 -17.46
C LYS A 141 -16.75 -10.80 -16.61
N ILE A 142 -17.32 -9.75 -17.22
CA ILE A 142 -18.09 -8.73 -16.51
C ILE A 142 -19.34 -9.34 -15.86
N GLU A 143 -20.05 -10.21 -16.57
CA GLU A 143 -21.22 -10.92 -16.05
C GLU A 143 -20.82 -11.96 -14.98
N GLU A 144 -19.81 -12.78 -15.27
CA GLU A 144 -19.30 -13.82 -14.37
C GLU A 144 -18.85 -13.25 -13.02
N TYR A 145 -18.21 -12.07 -13.03
CA TYR A 145 -17.75 -11.39 -11.83
C TYR A 145 -18.74 -10.35 -11.27
N ASN A 146 -19.94 -10.24 -11.84
CA ASN A 146 -20.98 -9.28 -11.48
C ASN A 146 -20.46 -7.83 -11.36
N LEU A 147 -19.60 -7.41 -12.30
CA LEU A 147 -19.03 -6.07 -12.31
C LEU A 147 -20.06 -5.07 -12.85
N ARG A 148 -20.51 -4.14 -11.99
CA ARG A 148 -21.47 -3.08 -12.34
C ARG A 148 -20.91 -1.70 -11.95
N HIS A 149 -21.34 -0.67 -12.69
CA HIS A 149 -21.05 0.73 -12.39
C HIS A 149 -22.14 1.30 -11.49
#